data_AF-A0AAV6YIT6-F1
#
_entry.id   AF-A0AAV6YIT6-F1
#
_cell.length_a   1.000
_cell.length_b   1.000
_cell.length_c   1.000
_cell.angle_alpha   90.00
_cell.angle_beta   90.00
_cell.angle_gamma   90.00
#
_symmetry.space_group_name_H-M   'P 1'
#
loop_
_entity.id
_entity.type
_entity.pdbx_description
1 polymer ?
#
loop_
_entity_poly.entity_id
_entity_poly.type
_entity_poly.pdbx_seq_one_letter_code
_entity_poly.pdbx_strand_id
1 'polypeptide(L)'
;MSLFYAEATPMLKTLSDATTKFVSENKNLPIENTTDCLSTMASVCRVMLETPEYRSRFTNEETVSFCLRVMVGVIILYDHVHPVGAFAKTSKIDVSLFSLNIKEQSLLRPQEVH
;
A
#
# COMPACT_ATOMS: atom_id res chain seq x y z
N MET A 1 -21.29 -5.13 14.09
CA MET A 1 -20.27 -4.74 15.09
C MET A 1 -19.35 -5.91 15.45
N SER A 2 -19.86 -7.12 15.72
CA SER A 2 -19.00 -8.29 15.99
C SER A 2 -18.03 -8.65 14.85
N LEU A 3 -18.49 -8.62 13.60
CA LEU A 3 -17.64 -8.89 12.42
C LEU A 3 -16.55 -7.83 12.18
N PHE A 4 -16.74 -6.60 12.67
CA PHE A 4 -15.73 -5.54 12.50
C PHE A 4 -14.47 -5.86 13.31
N TYR A 5 -14.61 -6.33 14.54
CA TYR A 5 -13.46 -6.71 15.39
C TYR A 5 -12.91 -8.12 15.11
N ALA A 6 -13.63 -8.92 14.32
CA ALA A 6 -13.16 -10.26 13.92
C ALA A 6 -12.12 -10.21 12.79
N GLU A 7 -12.08 -9.12 12.03
CA GLU A 7 -11.11 -8.89 10.96
C GLU A 7 -9.75 -8.47 11.51
N ALA A 8 -8.67 -9.03 10.97
CA ALA A 8 -7.30 -8.72 11.41
C ALA A 8 -6.93 -7.23 11.24
N THR A 9 -7.50 -6.58 10.21
CA THR A 9 -7.33 -5.15 9.93
C THR A 9 -8.68 -4.49 9.60
N PRO A 10 -9.50 -4.15 10.61
CA PRO A 10 -10.90 -3.71 10.43
C PRO A 10 -11.04 -2.47 9.53
N MET A 11 -10.16 -1.49 9.75
CA MET A 11 -10.17 -0.23 9.02
C MET A 11 -9.75 -0.41 7.55
N LEU A 12 -8.75 -1.24 7.31
CA LEU A 12 -8.29 -1.52 5.95
C LEU A 12 -9.32 -2.34 5.17
N LYS A 13 -9.98 -3.29 5.83
CA LYS A 13 -11.10 -4.03 5.24
C LYS A 13 -12.24 -3.10 4.86
N THR A 14 -12.59 -2.15 5.73
CA THR A 14 -13.61 -1.13 5.45
C THR A 14 -13.24 -0.26 4.24
N LEU A 15 -11.99 0.18 4.14
CA LEU A 15 -11.50 0.95 2.97
C LEU A 15 -11.50 0.11 1.69
N SER A 16 -11.10 -1.15 1.77
CA SER A 16 -11.13 -2.09 0.64
C SER A 16 -12.54 -2.30 0.12
N ASP A 17 -13.49 -2.54 1.03
CA ASP A 17 -14.91 -2.71 0.69
C ASP A 17 -15.49 -1.42 0.10
N ALA A 18 -15.16 -0.26 0.66
CA ALA A 18 -15.57 1.04 0.13
C ALA A 18 -15.00 1.31 -1.27
N THR A 19 -13.74 0.95 -1.53
CA THR A 19 -13.09 1.15 -2.83
C THR A 19 -13.69 0.20 -3.88
N THR A 20 -13.94 -1.05 -3.50
CA THR A 20 -14.63 -2.04 -4.36
C THR A 20 -16.04 -1.59 -4.70
N LYS A 21 -16.75 -1.05 -3.72
CA LYS A 21 -18.09 -0.45 -3.90
C LYS A 21 -18.04 0.75 -4.84
N PHE A 22 -17.08 1.66 -4.66
CA PHE A 22 -16.91 2.82 -5.54
C PHE A 22 -16.76 2.42 -7.01
N VAL A 23 -15.90 1.44 -7.31
CA VAL A 23 -15.72 0.94 -8.68
C VAL A 23 -17.00 0.25 -9.20
N SER A 24 -17.69 -0.49 -8.34
CA SER A 24 -18.94 -1.19 -8.70
C SER A 24 -20.10 -0.25 -9.00
N GLU A 25 -20.19 0.88 -8.29
CA GLU A 25 -21.22 1.91 -8.45
C GLU A 25 -20.94 2.82 -9.64
N ASN A 26 -19.66 3.06 -9.97
CA ASN A 26 -19.24 3.97 -11.03
C ASN A 26 -18.80 3.23 -12.30
N LYS A 27 -19.66 2.35 -12.85
CA LYS A 27 -19.36 1.54 -14.04
C LYS A 27 -19.03 2.34 -15.30
N ASN A 28 -19.39 3.62 -15.33
CA ASN A 28 -19.09 4.54 -16.43
C ASN A 28 -17.62 5.01 -16.42
N LEU A 29 -16.92 4.82 -15.29
CA LEU A 29 -15.51 5.14 -15.16
C LEU A 29 -14.68 3.90 -15.48
N PRO A 30 -13.63 4.03 -16.32
CA PRO A 30 -12.65 2.98 -16.49
C PRO A 30 -12.02 2.58 -15.16
N ILE A 31 -11.98 1.28 -14.86
CA ILE A 31 -11.35 0.75 -13.63
C ILE A 31 -9.88 1.13 -13.53
N GLU A 32 -9.22 1.27 -14.68
CA GLU A 32 -7.85 1.76 -14.83
C GLU A 32 -7.63 3.11 -14.15
N ASN A 33 -8.61 4.02 -14.11
CA ASN A 33 -8.43 5.31 -13.43
C ASN A 33 -8.20 5.13 -11.93
N THR A 34 -8.89 4.17 -11.31
CA THR A 34 -8.76 3.88 -9.88
C THR A 34 -7.49 3.08 -9.63
N THR A 35 -7.25 2.02 -10.41
CA THR A 35 -6.06 1.16 -10.23
C THR A 35 -4.76 1.91 -10.55
N ASP A 36 -4.76 2.79 -11.56
CA ASP A 36 -3.58 3.56 -11.95
C ASP A 36 -3.25 4.63 -10.91
N CYS A 37 -4.27 5.27 -10.32
CA CYS A 37 -4.09 6.17 -9.19
C CYS A 37 -3.40 5.45 -8.01
N LEU A 38 -3.92 4.29 -7.61
CA LEU A 38 -3.34 3.48 -6.53
C LEU A 38 -1.91 3.02 -6.85
N SER A 39 -1.66 2.56 -8.09
CA SER A 39 -0.32 2.12 -8.51
C SER A 39 0.69 3.26 -8.58
N THR A 40 0.25 4.46 -8.96
CA THR A 40 1.08 5.66 -8.99
C THR A 40 1.47 6.07 -7.57
N MET A 41 0.52 6.06 -6.63
CA MET A 41 0.82 6.32 -5.22
C MET A 41 1.82 5.30 -4.66
N ALA A 42 1.63 4.00 -4.96
CA ALA A 42 2.58 2.96 -4.57
C ALA A 42 3.98 3.22 -5.14
N SER A 43 4.06 3.60 -6.42
CA SER A 43 5.32 3.88 -7.11
C SER A 43 6.02 5.12 -6.55
N VAL A 44 5.28 6.18 -6.23
CA VAL A 44 5.83 7.40 -5.60
C VAL A 44 6.41 7.07 -4.23
N CYS A 45 5.66 6.37 -3.37
CA CYS A 45 6.16 5.95 -2.07
C CYS A 45 7.40 5.06 -2.18
N ARG A 46 7.43 4.16 -3.18
CA ARG A 46 8.60 3.33 -3.46
C ARG A 46 9.82 4.15 -3.86
N VAL A 47 9.70 5.05 -4.84
CA VAL A 47 10.79 5.91 -5.30
C VAL A 47 11.31 6.79 -4.16
N MET A 48 10.43 7.33 -3.33
CA MET A 48 10.82 8.10 -2.14
C MET A 48 11.66 7.30 -1.14
N LEU A 49 11.43 5.99 -1.01
CA LEU A 49 12.10 5.10 -0.06
C LEU A 49 13.35 4.42 -0.64
N GLU A 50 13.38 4.15 -1.94
CA GLU A 50 14.50 3.51 -2.64
C GLU A 50 15.58 4.50 -3.07
N THR A 51 15.21 5.71 -3.49
CA THR A 51 16.19 6.70 -3.95
C THR A 51 16.89 7.33 -2.74
N PRO A 52 18.20 7.11 -2.54
CA PRO A 52 18.93 7.62 -1.39
C PRO A 52 18.98 9.16 -1.35
N GLU A 53 18.93 9.84 -2.50
CA GLU A 53 18.83 11.31 -2.54
C GLU A 53 17.50 11.83 -2.00
N TYR A 54 16.39 11.10 -2.18
CA TYR A 54 15.11 11.48 -1.59
C TYR A 54 15.03 11.03 -0.13
N ARG A 55 15.51 9.83 0.19
CA ARG A 55 15.56 9.32 1.56
C ARG A 55 16.37 10.21 2.49
N SER A 56 17.53 10.70 2.05
CA SER A 56 18.37 11.63 2.84
C SER A 56 17.75 13.02 3.00
N ARG A 57 16.80 13.41 2.14
CA ARG A 57 16.01 14.65 2.30
C ARG A 57 14.89 14.50 3.34
N PHE A 58 14.44 13.28 3.62
CA PHE A 58 13.50 13.02 4.71
C PHE A 58 14.29 12.94 6.03
N THR A 59 14.37 14.08 6.72
CA THR A 59 15.02 14.19 8.04
C THR A 59 14.24 13.53 9.17
N ASN A 60 12.98 13.13 8.94
CA ASN A 60 12.10 12.56 9.95
C ASN A 60 11.74 11.09 9.66
N GLU A 61 12.09 10.20 10.59
CA GLU A 61 11.76 8.76 10.52
C GLU A 61 10.24 8.48 10.47
N GLU A 62 9.43 9.39 11.02
CA GLU A 62 7.97 9.29 10.94
C GLU A 62 7.47 9.33 9.49
N THR A 63 8.15 10.08 8.62
CA THR A 63 7.79 10.18 7.20
C THR A 63 8.07 8.86 6.48
N VAL A 64 9.18 8.19 6.83
CA VAL A 64 9.52 6.87 6.31
C VAL A 64 8.47 5.84 6.73
N SER A 65 8.12 5.83 8.02
CA SER A 65 7.07 4.96 8.55
C SER A 65 5.70 5.23 7.91
N PHE A 66 5.37 6.50 7.64
CA PHE A 66 4.16 6.89 6.94
C PHE A 66 4.15 6.37 5.50
N CYS A 67 5.21 6.62 4.72
CA CYS A 67 5.33 6.15 3.34
C CYS A 67 5.23 4.62 3.24
N LEU A 68 5.83 3.88 4.18
CA LEU A 68 5.70 2.43 4.25
C LEU A 68 4.24 2.00 4.48
N ARG A 69 3.54 2.59 5.45
CA ARG A 69 2.12 2.26 5.73
C ARG A 69 1.20 2.61 4.57
N VAL A 70 1.40 3.79 3.95
CA VAL A 70 0.64 4.22 2.77
C VAL A 70 0.87 3.24 1.63
N MET A 71 2.12 2.86 1.38
CA MET A 71 2.48 1.88 0.35
C MET A 71 1.80 0.52 0.61
N VAL A 72 1.83 -0.02 1.83
CA VAL A 72 1.13 -1.28 2.18
C VAL A 72 -0.37 -1.14 1.91
N GLY A 73 -0.98 -0.04 2.35
CA GLY A 73 -2.41 0.19 2.23
C GLY A 73 -2.87 0.23 0.77
N VAL A 74 -2.18 0.99 -0.09
CA VAL A 74 -2.57 1.11 -1.51
C VAL A 74 -2.35 -0.19 -2.28
N ILE A 75 -1.36 -1.01 -1.92
CA ILE A 75 -1.14 -2.33 -2.55
C ILE A 75 -2.31 -3.26 -2.22
N ILE A 76 -2.75 -3.30 -0.96
CA ILE A 76 -3.88 -4.12 -0.54
C ILE A 76 -5.18 -3.65 -1.21
N LEU A 77 -5.40 -2.33 -1.29
CA LEU A 77 -6.54 -1.77 -2.02
C LEU A 77 -6.49 -2.13 -3.51
N TYR A 78 -5.32 -2.04 -4.14
CA TYR A 78 -5.13 -2.41 -5.53
C TYR A 78 -5.42 -3.90 -5.76
N ASP A 79 -4.98 -4.78 -4.86
CA ASP A 79 -5.21 -6.22 -4.96
C ASP A 79 -6.70 -6.57 -4.96
N HIS A 80 -7.48 -5.90 -4.11
CA HIS A 80 -8.92 -6.10 -4.03
C HIS A 80 -9.71 -5.55 -5.23
N VAL A 81 -9.19 -4.49 -5.88
CA VAL A 81 -9.90 -3.80 -6.97
C VAL A 81 -9.47 -4.30 -8.35
N HIS A 82 -8.19 -4.63 -8.54
CA HIS A 82 -7.67 -5.05 -9.82
C HIS A 82 -8.10 -6.50 -10.14
N PRO A 83 -8.64 -6.80 -11.34
CA PRO A 83 -9.19 -8.11 -11.68
C PRO A 83 -8.18 -9.29 -11.63
N VAL A 84 -6.88 -9.01 -11.62
CA VAL A 84 -5.81 -10.01 -11.52
C VAL A 84 -5.04 -9.95 -10.20
N GLY A 85 -5.39 -8.99 -9.33
CA GLY A 85 -4.66 -8.71 -8.10
C GLY A 85 -3.32 -7.99 -8.31
N ALA A 86 -2.69 -7.62 -7.20
CA ALA A 86 -1.41 -6.92 -7.15
C ALA A 86 -0.22 -7.86 -7.44
N PHE A 87 -0.39 -9.17 -7.26
CA PHE A 87 0.68 -10.18 -7.36
C PHE A 87 0.84 -10.82 -8.75
N ALA A 88 -0.04 -10.50 -9.69
CA ALA A 88 0.11 -10.97 -11.07
C ALA A 88 1.33 -10.32 -11.74
N LYS A 89 2.03 -11.05 -12.61
CA LYS A 89 3.17 -10.52 -13.38
C LYS A 89 2.81 -9.33 -14.28
N THR A 90 1.53 -9.17 -14.59
CA THR A 90 0.97 -8.06 -15.37
C THR A 90 0.55 -6.87 -14.51
N SER A 91 0.68 -6.97 -13.18
CA SER A 91 0.40 -5.88 -12.24
C SER A 91 1.43 -4.76 -12.42
N LYS A 92 0.98 -3.52 -12.29
CA LYS A 92 1.86 -2.33 -12.32
C LYS A 92 2.66 -2.15 -11.02
N ILE A 93 2.42 -3.00 -10.01
CA ILE A 93 3.06 -2.91 -8.69
C ILE A 93 4.09 -4.04 -8.53
N ASP A 94 5.34 -3.68 -8.23
CA ASP A 94 6.39 -4.65 -7.87
C ASP A 94 6.35 -4.98 -6.37
N VAL A 95 5.73 -6.11 -6.04
CA VAL A 95 5.54 -6.58 -4.65
C VAL A 95 6.79 -7.27 -4.06
N SER A 96 7.78 -7.62 -4.89
CA SER A 96 9.00 -8.30 -4.43
C SER A 96 9.94 -7.30 -3.76
N LEU A 97 10.08 -6.12 -4.36
CA LEU A 97 10.88 -5.02 -3.82
C LEU A 97 10.29 -4.46 -2.51
N PHE A 98 8.96 -4.48 -2.40
CA PHE A 98 8.24 -4.11 -1.19
C PHE A 98 8.59 -4.99 0.00
N SER A 99 8.57 -6.31 -0.18
CA SER A 99 8.85 -7.28 0.89
C SER A 99 10.27 -7.15 1.43
N LEU A 100 11.21 -6.77 0.56
CA LEU A 100 12.60 -6.50 0.95
C LEU A 100 12.71 -5.23 1.81
N ASN A 101 12.05 -4.13 1.41
CA ASN A 101 12.12 -2.86 2.11
C ASN A 101 11.51 -2.95 3.53
N ILE A 102 10.39 -3.67 3.69
CA ILE A 102 9.82 -3.94 5.03
C ILE A 102 10.79 -4.74 5.90
N LYS A 103 11.44 -5.76 5.31
CA LYS A 103 12.39 -6.60 6.03
C LYS A 103 13.59 -5.80 6.52
N GLU A 104 14.16 -4.96 5.67
CA GLU A 104 15.23 -4.00 6.01
C GLU A 104 14.82 -3.08 7.17
N GLN A 105 13.62 -2.50 7.12
CA GLN A 105 13.13 -1.59 8.18
C GLN A 105 12.85 -2.31 9.50
N SER A 106 12.40 -3.57 9.45
CA SER A 106 12.22 -4.39 10.67
C SER A 106 13.56 -4.79 11.31
N LEU A 107 14.63 -4.93 10.52
CA LEU A 107 15.98 -5.21 11.01
C LEU A 107 16.67 -3.96 11.58
N LEU A 108 16.30 -2.76 11.10
CA LEU A 108 16.83 -1.48 11.58
C LEU A 108 16.19 -0.97 12.88
N ARG A 109 15.11 -1.58 13.37
CA ARG A 109 14.58 -1.31 14.71
C ARG A 109 15.25 -2.24 15.73
N PRO A 110 16.33 -1.83 16.41
CA PRO A 110 16.77 -2.54 17.61
C PRO A 110 15.59 -2.57 18.60
N GLN A 111 15.48 -3.68 19.31
CA GLN A 111 14.44 -3.96 20.28
C GLN A 111 14.40 -2.86 21.36
N GLU A 112 13.52 -1.86 21.22
CA GLU A 112 13.03 -1.11 22.37
C GLU A 112 11.97 -1.97 23.06
N VAL A 113 12.47 -2.92 23.85
CA VAL A 113 11.69 -3.65 24.85
C VAL A 113 12.04 -3.01 26.20
N HIS A 114 11.13 -2.19 26.71
CA HIS A 114 11.02 -1.90 28.13
C HIS A 114 9.56 -2.03 28.57
#